data_AF-A0A7K8E162-F1
#
_entry.id   AF-A0A7K8E162-F1
#
_cell.length_a   1.000
_cell.length_b   1.000
_cell.length_c   1.000
_cell.angle_alpha   90.00
_cell.angle_beta   90.00
_cell.angle_gamma   90.00
#
_symmetry.space_group_name_H-M   'P 1'
#
loop_
_entity.id
_entity.type
_entity.pdbx_description
1 polymer ?
#
loop_
_entity_poly.entity_id
_entity_poly.type
_entity_poly.pdbx_seq_one_letter_code
_entity_poly.pdbx_strand_id
1 'polypeptide(L)' 'TPQVEEIRGCIEKLSEDVEQVKKQHSAILAAPNPDEKTKQELEDLTADIKKTANKVRSKLK' A
#
# COMPACT_ATOMS: atom_id res chain seq x y z
N THR A 1 -13.78 2.01 21.29
CA THR A 1 -14.72 1.07 20.63
C THR A 1 -13.97 0.29 19.57
N PRO A 2 -14.27 -1.01 19.38
CA PRO A 2 -13.50 -1.90 18.50
C PRO A 2 -13.39 -1.42 17.04
N GLN A 3 -14.38 -0.66 16.57
CA GLN A 3 -14.40 -0.09 15.22
C GLN A 3 -13.30 0.96 14.99
N VAL A 4 -12.96 1.75 16.01
CA VAL A 4 -11.89 2.76 15.92
C VAL A 4 -10.52 2.09 15.85
N GLU A 5 -10.30 1.03 16.63
CA GLU A 5 -9.05 0.26 16.59
C GLU A 5 -8.86 -0.46 15.25
N GLU A 6 -9.91 -1.06 14.70
CA GLU A 6 -9.84 -1.66 13.36
C GLU A 6 -9.50 -0.62 12.28
N ILE A 7 -10.10 0.56 12.33
CA ILE A 7 -9.82 1.63 11.37
C ILE A 7 -8.38 2.11 11.52
N ARG A 8 -7.91 2.27 12.77
CA ARG A 8 -6.53 2.68 13.06
C ARG A 8 -5.52 1.66 12.53
N GLY A 9 -5.74 0.36 12.73
CA GLY A 9 -4.90 -0.69 12.16
C GLY A 9 -4.93 -0.73 10.62
N CYS A 10 -6.07 -0.44 10.00
CA CYS A 10 -6.14 -0.30 8.54
C CYS A 10 -5.34 0.92 8.03
N ILE A 11 -5.33 2.02 8.78
CA ILE A 11 -4.54 3.23 8.44
C ILE A 11 -3.05 2.97 8.61
N GLU A 12 -2.63 2.29 9.68
CA GLU A 12 -1.25 1.89 9.91
C GLU A 12 -0.73 1.01 8.77
N LYS A 13 -1.49 -0.03 8.40
CA LYS A 13 -1.17 -0.87 7.25
C LYS A 13 -1.05 -0.04 5.96
N LEU A 14 -1.99 0.88 5.72
CA LEU A 14 -1.95 1.74 4.54
C LEU A 14 -0.66 2.59 4.48
N SER A 15 -0.22 3.08 5.64
CA SER A 15 1.01 3.86 5.75
C SER A 15 2.24 3.01 5.43
N GLU A 16 2.31 1.78 5.94
CA GLU A 16 3.39 0.84 5.63
C GLU A 16 3.43 0.48 4.14
N ASP A 17 2.27 0.11 3.56
CA ASP A 17 2.17 -0.26 2.15
C ASP A 17 2.62 0.93 1.25
N VAL A 18 2.24 2.16 1.58
CA VAL A 18 2.66 3.37 0.86
C VAL A 18 4.17 3.60 0.97
N GLU A 19 4.78 3.33 2.13
CA GLU A 19 6.22 3.46 2.29
C GLU A 19 6.99 2.41 1.48
N GLN A 20 6.49 1.17 1.43
CA GLN A 20 7.05 0.11 0.58
C GLN A 20 6.97 0.48 -0.90
N VAL A 21 5.82 0.97 -1.36
CA VAL A 21 5.65 1.47 -2.74
C VAL A 21 6.70 2.52 -3.06
N LYS A 22 6.94 3.51 -2.19
CA LYS A 22 7.98 4.54 -2.42
C LYS A 22 9.38 3.95 -2.56
N LYS A 23 9.72 2.95 -1.74
CA LYS A 23 11.03 2.27 -1.78
C LYS A 23 11.21 1.49 -3.08
N GLN A 24 10.23 0.67 -3.45
CA GLN A 24 10.26 -0.10 -4.71
C GLN A 24 10.26 0.83 -5.92
N HIS A 25 9.47 1.90 -5.91
CA HIS A 25 9.44 2.85 -7.01
C HIS A 25 10.80 3.56 -7.17
N SER A 26 11.45 3.92 -6.07
CA SER A 26 12.82 4.46 -6.11
C SER A 26 13.83 3.44 -6.65
N ALA A 27 13.73 2.17 -6.24
CA ALA A 27 14.61 1.11 -6.73
C ALA A 27 14.43 0.86 -8.24
N ILE A 28 13.20 0.86 -8.74
CA ILE A 28 12.89 0.72 -10.17
C ILE A 28 13.47 1.88 -10.97
N LEU A 29 13.32 3.12 -10.48
CA LEU A 29 13.84 4.31 -11.16
C LEU A 29 15.38 4.38 -11.14
N ALA A 30 16.01 3.84 -10.10
CA ALA A 30 17.46 3.78 -9.99
C ALA A 30 18.10 2.63 -10.79
N ALA A 31 17.33 1.60 -11.11
CA ALA A 31 17.82 0.44 -11.85
C ALA A 31 17.78 0.68 -13.37
N PRO A 32 18.90 0.49 -14.10
CA PRO A 32 18.92 0.63 -15.55
C PRO A 32 18.10 -0.46 -16.28
N ASN A 33 17.89 -1.61 -15.64
CA ASN A 33 16.95 -2.65 -16.05
C ASN A 33 16.18 -3.13 -14.81
N PRO A 34 14.97 -2.62 -14.56
CA PRO A 34 14.16 -3.03 -13.42
C PRO A 34 13.64 -4.46 -13.60
N ASP A 35 13.70 -5.24 -12.52
CA ASP A 35 13.23 -6.63 -12.50
C ASP A 35 11.70 -6.68 -12.62
N GLU A 36 11.21 -7.57 -13.48
CA GLU A 36 9.77 -7.74 -13.75
C GLU A 36 8.99 -8.12 -12.48
N LYS A 37 9.63 -8.84 -11.57
CA LYS A 37 9.07 -9.19 -10.26
C LYS A 37 8.85 -7.96 -9.40
N THR A 38 9.81 -7.03 -9.36
CA THR A 38 9.66 -5.79 -8.56
C THR A 38 8.53 -4.92 -9.09
N LYS A 39 8.31 -4.92 -10.41
CA LYS A 39 7.18 -4.24 -11.03
C LYS A 39 5.84 -4.88 -10.64
N GLN A 40 5.76 -6.21 -10.64
CA GLN A 40 4.57 -6.93 -10.20
C GLN A 40 4.26 -6.65 -8.72
N GLU A 41 5.26 -6.72 -7.85
CA GLU A 41 5.10 -6.42 -6.41
C GLU A 41 4.58 -4.99 -6.18
N LEU A 42 5.03 -4.02 -6.98
CA LEU A 42 4.55 -2.63 -6.92
C LEU A 42 3.07 -2.51 -7.33
N GLU A 43 2.66 -3.22 -8.37
CA GLU A 43 1.26 -3.27 -8.83
C GLU A 43 0.36 -3.90 -7.76
N ASP A 44 0.80 -5.01 -7.16
CA ASP A 44 0.08 -5.71 -6.10
C ASP A 44 -0.10 -4.82 -4.86
N LEU A 45 0.97 -4.15 -4.40
CA LEU A 45 0.90 -3.19 -3.29
C LEU A 45 -0.06 -2.03 -3.60
N THR A 46 -0.03 -1.51 -4.83
CA THR A 46 -0.94 -0.43 -5.23
C THR A 46 -2.41 -0.89 -5.22
N ALA A 47 -2.67 -2.14 -5.61
CA ALA A 47 -4.00 -2.73 -5.55
C ALA A 47 -4.47 -2.91 -4.09
N ASP A 48 -3.59 -3.39 -3.21
CA ASP A 48 -3.88 -3.60 -1.79
C ASP A 48 -4.13 -2.27 -1.05
N ILE A 49 -3.36 -1.22 -1.34
CA ILE A 49 -3.61 0.13 -0.85
C ILE A 49 -5.00 0.61 -1.25
N LYS A 50 -5.36 0.49 -2.54
CA LYS A 50 -6.70 0.89 -3.02
C LYS A 50 -7.82 0.14 -2.30
N LYS A 51 -7.64 -1.16 -2.08
CA LYS A 51 -8.64 -2.01 -1.42
C LYS A 51 -8.80 -1.62 0.06
N THR A 52 -7.68 -1.45 0.77
CA THR A 52 -7.66 -1.07 2.19
C THR A 52 -8.21 0.35 2.39
N ALA A 53 -7.85 1.30 1.53
CA ALA A 53 -8.38 2.67 1.56
C ALA A 53 -9.91 2.70 1.38
N ASN A 54 -10.45 1.91 0.43
CA ASN A 54 -11.90 1.80 0.26
C ASN A 54 -12.59 1.19 1.47
N LYS A 55 -11.98 0.19 2.11
CA LYS A 55 -12.50 -0.42 3.36
C LYS A 55 -12.57 0.61 4.48
N VAL A 56 -11.51 1.40 4.69
CA VAL A 56 -11.48 2.50 5.67
C VAL A 56 -12.57 3.52 5.36
N ARG A 57 -12.66 3.99 4.11
CA ARG A 57 -13.67 4.96 3.67
C ARG A 57 -15.10 4.47 3.94
N SER A 58 -15.39 3.21 3.64
CA SER A 58 -16.72 2.63 3.86
C SER A 58 -17.06 2.45 5.33
N LYS A 59 -16.06 2.19 6.19
CA LYS A 59 -16.26 2.09 7.65
C LYS A 59 -16.44 3.46 8.35
N LEU A 60 -16.03 4.54 7.68
CA LEU A 60 -16.18 5.93 8.16
C LEU A 60 -17.45 6.62 7.66
N LYS A 61 -18.18 6.01 6.72
CA LYS A 61 -19.51 6.45 6.26
C LYS A 61 -20.60 5.93 7.18
#